data_AF-A0A259Q2G4-F1
#
_entry.id   AF-A0A259Q2G4-F1
#
_cell.length_a   1.000
_cell.length_b   1.000
_cell.length_c   1.000
_cell.angle_alpha   90.00
_cell.angle_beta   90.00
_cell.angle_gamma   90.00
#
_symmetry.space_group_name_H-M   'P 1'
#
loop_
_entity.id
_entity.type
_entity.pdbx_description
1 polymer ?
#
loop_
_entity_poly.entity_id
_entity_poly.type
_entity_poly.pdbx_seq_one_letter_code
_entity_poly.pdbx_strand_id
1 'polypeptide(L)'
;MVYDITQQRYIDGNGQPIDPPALSLNGDSESRWFVRDFEGFFQSSESQAGPWRFYLAGFAGDSARAMRYDRSYQSVPIDSRDRVLIAGRWWSRAHWCH
;
A
#
# COMPACT_ATOMS: atom_id res chain seq x y z
N MET A 1 15.90 -25.17 3.55
CA MET A 1 15.81 -23.92 4.31
C MET A 1 15.44 -24.28 5.74
N VAL A 2 16.24 -23.85 6.71
CA VAL A 2 16.03 -24.13 8.13
C VAL A 2 16.06 -22.79 8.85
N TYR A 3 15.05 -22.52 9.68
CA TYR A 3 15.01 -21.34 10.53
C TYR A 3 15.83 -21.61 11.79
N ASP A 4 16.89 -20.82 12.03
CA ASP A 4 17.68 -20.92 13.27
C ASP A 4 16.99 -20.11 14.37
N ILE A 5 16.29 -20.84 15.25
CA ILE A 5 15.54 -20.28 16.39
C ILE A 5 16.44 -19.64 17.46
N THR A 6 17.74 -19.93 17.46
CA THR A 6 18.69 -19.42 18.45
C THR A 6 19.22 -18.03 18.09
N GLN A 7 19.24 -17.68 16.80
CA GLN A 7 19.77 -16.41 16.30
C GLN A 7 18.73 -15.57 15.53
N GLN A 8 17.47 -16.04 15.47
CA GLN A 8 16.35 -15.37 14.78
C GLN A 8 16.67 -14.95 13.34
N ARG A 9 17.47 -15.75 12.61
CA ARG A 9 17.89 -15.45 11.24
C ARG A 9 17.75 -16.65 10.32
N TYR A 10 17.55 -16.38 9.04
CA TYR A 10 17.52 -17.42 8.01
C TYR A 10 18.95 -17.71 7.55
N ILE A 11 19.27 -18.97 7.29
CA ILE A 11 20.58 -19.42 6.82
C ILE A 11 20.44 -20.31 5.59
N ASP A 12 21.41 -20.24 4.67
CA ASP A 12 21.46 -21.10 3.49
C ASP A 12 21.95 -22.53 3.82
N GLY A 13 22.02 -23.41 2.80
CA GLY A 13 22.49 -24.80 2.94
C GLY A 13 23.97 -24.94 3.32
N ASN A 14 24.74 -23.85 3.31
CA ASN A 14 26.15 -23.78 3.69
C ASN A 14 26.34 -23.04 5.03
N GLY A 15 25.26 -22.69 5.73
CA GLY A 15 25.29 -22.04 7.04
C GLY A 15 25.60 -20.54 7.02
N GLN A 16 25.52 -19.88 5.86
CA GLN A 16 25.70 -18.42 5.78
C GLN A 16 24.39 -17.70 6.12
N PRO A 17 24.45 -16.57 6.87
CA PRO A 17 23.29 -15.72 7.11
C PRO A 17 22.72 -15.20 5.79
N ILE A 18 21.45 -15.47 5.54
CA ILE A 18 20.70 -14.84 4.46
C ILE A 18 19.73 -13.84 5.08
N ASP A 19 19.63 -12.67 4.44
CA ASP A 19 18.51 -11.78 4.72
C ASP A 19 17.21 -12.59 4.56
N PRO A 20 16.24 -12.42 5.48
CA PRO A 20 14.96 -13.11 5.35
C PRO A 20 14.44 -12.86 3.94
N PRO A 21 14.03 -13.90 3.20
CA PRO A 21 13.42 -13.68 1.91
C PRO A 21 12.21 -12.79 2.15
N ALA A 22 12.28 -11.53 1.69
CA ALA A 22 11.07 -10.79 1.40
C ALA A 22 10.28 -11.72 0.49
N LEU A 23 9.15 -12.26 0.98
CA LEU A 23 8.34 -13.28 0.33
C LEU A 23 8.23 -12.98 -1.17
N SER A 24 9.13 -13.59 -1.95
CA SER A 24 9.26 -13.38 -3.38
C SER A 24 8.71 -14.63 -4.02
N LEU A 25 7.40 -14.65 -4.19
CA LEU A 25 6.72 -15.64 -5.01
C LEU A 25 7.15 -15.38 -6.47
N ASN A 26 7.96 -16.31 -6.96
CA ASN A 26 8.32 -16.66 -8.34
C ASN A 26 7.93 -15.73 -9.50
N GLY A 27 8.92 -15.39 -10.33
CA GLY A 27 8.86 -15.46 -11.81
C GLY A 27 7.97 -14.48 -12.57
N ASP A 28 8.59 -13.75 -13.50
CA ASP A 28 8.00 -13.03 -14.64
C ASP A 28 7.16 -11.77 -14.36
N SER A 29 7.80 -10.60 -14.52
CA SER A 29 7.16 -9.34 -14.96
C SER A 29 5.92 -8.85 -14.18
N GLU A 30 5.66 -9.32 -12.97
CA GLU A 30 4.52 -8.84 -12.20
C GLU A 30 4.82 -7.48 -11.59
N SER A 31 4.03 -6.46 -11.95
CA SER A 31 4.02 -5.16 -11.29
C SER A 31 3.85 -5.37 -9.79
N ARG A 32 4.96 -5.35 -9.03
CA ARG A 32 4.92 -5.41 -7.57
C ARG A 32 4.30 -4.12 -7.07
N TRP A 33 3.00 -4.17 -6.77
CA TRP A 33 2.34 -3.08 -6.09
C TRP A 33 2.89 -2.97 -4.67
N PHE A 34 3.43 -1.81 -4.36
CA PHE A 34 3.84 -1.43 -3.01
C PHE A 34 2.65 -0.83 -2.29
N VAL A 35 2.49 -1.16 -1.01
CA VAL A 35 1.40 -0.65 -0.17
C VAL A 35 1.96 -0.06 1.11
N ARG A 36 1.27 0.93 1.69
CA ARG A 36 1.63 1.51 3.00
C ARG A 36 0.41 2.02 3.74
N ASP A 37 0.59 2.16 5.05
CA ASP A 37 -0.29 2.94 5.91
C ASP A 37 0.11 4.42 5.85
N PHE A 38 -0.84 5.29 5.52
CA PHE A 38 -0.70 6.73 5.56
C PHE A 38 -1.81 7.32 6.42
N GLU A 39 -1.50 7.66 7.68
CA GLU A 39 -2.47 8.26 8.62
C GLU A 39 -3.73 7.39 8.79
N GLY A 40 -3.58 6.07 8.75
CA GLY A 40 -4.66 5.07 8.82
C GLY A 40 -5.35 4.79 7.48
N PHE A 41 -4.90 5.39 6.38
CA PHE A 41 -5.44 5.18 5.03
C PHE A 41 -4.53 4.29 4.19
N PHE A 42 -5.14 3.46 3.35
CA PHE A 42 -4.42 2.64 2.41
C PHE A 42 -3.88 3.48 1.25
N GLN A 43 -2.58 3.38 0.99
CA GLN A 43 -1.99 3.84 -0.26
C GLN A 43 -1.28 2.71 -1.00
N SER A 44 -1.32 2.77 -2.33
CA SER A 44 -0.52 1.91 -3.20
C SER A 44 0.28 2.70 -4.23
N SER A 45 1.35 2.06 -4.74
CA SER A 45 2.17 2.57 -5.84
C SER A 45 2.71 1.40 -6.65
N GLU A 46 2.88 1.59 -7.96
CA GLU A 46 3.49 0.59 -8.87
C GLU A 46 5.01 0.48 -8.66
N SER A 47 5.61 1.44 -7.96
CA SER A 47 7.03 1.42 -7.60
C SER A 47 7.25 2.10 -6.24
N GLN A 48 8.31 1.71 -5.52
CA GLN A 48 8.66 2.33 -4.23
C GLN A 48 8.91 3.85 -4.32
N ALA A 49 9.40 4.31 -5.48
CA ALA A 49 9.67 5.72 -5.77
C ALA A 49 8.52 6.42 -6.54
N GLY A 50 7.46 5.68 -6.88
CA GLY A 50 6.35 6.15 -7.71
C GLY A 50 5.32 6.97 -6.93
N PRO A 51 4.33 7.55 -7.65
CA PRO A 51 3.27 8.31 -7.02
C PRO A 51 2.39 7.39 -6.16
N TRP A 52 2.33 7.70 -4.87
CA TRP A 52 1.44 7.02 -3.94
C TRP A 52 0.01 7.52 -4.10
N ARG A 53 -0.92 6.58 -4.24
CA ARG A 53 -2.33 6.87 -4.49
C ARG A 53 -3.23 6.22 -3.43
N PHE A 54 -4.24 6.95 -2.99
CA PHE A 54 -5.33 6.40 -2.18
C PHE A 54 -6.28 5.59 -3.07
N TYR A 55 -6.86 4.53 -2.52
CA TYR A 55 -7.94 3.81 -3.18
C TYR A 55 -9.29 4.38 -2.74
N LEU A 56 -10.10 4.81 -3.69
CA LEU A 56 -11.47 5.30 -3.48
C LEU A 56 -12.48 4.37 -4.14
N ALA A 57 -13.63 4.19 -3.49
CA ALA A 57 -14.77 3.44 -4.00
C ALA A 57 -16.08 4.21 -3.72
N GLY A 58 -17.19 3.80 -4.34
CA GLY A 58 -18.53 4.25 -3.95
C GLY A 58 -18.72 5.78 -3.96
N PHE A 59 -18.46 6.40 -5.11
CA PHE A 59 -18.68 7.84 -5.32
C PHE A 59 -20.17 8.21 -5.24
N ALA A 60 -20.46 9.30 -4.54
CA ALA A 60 -21.80 9.84 -4.36
C ALA A 60 -21.74 11.37 -4.32
N GLY A 61 -21.89 12.02 -5.49
CA GLY A 61 -22.00 13.47 -5.63
C GLY A 61 -20.80 14.26 -5.08
N ASP A 62 -20.86 14.58 -3.79
CA ASP A 62 -19.88 15.35 -3.01
C ASP A 62 -19.05 14.48 -2.04
N SER A 63 -19.14 13.15 -2.15
CA SER A 63 -18.36 12.21 -1.34
C SER A 63 -17.88 10.97 -2.10
N ALA A 64 -16.88 10.31 -1.53
CA ALA A 64 -16.39 9.00 -1.92
C ALA A 64 -16.03 8.17 -0.68
N ARG A 65 -15.77 6.87 -0.82
CA ARG A 65 -15.31 6.01 0.25
C ARG A 65 -13.82 5.73 0.08
N ALA A 66 -12.98 6.29 0.95
CA ALA A 66 -11.55 5.97 0.98
C ALA A 66 -11.30 4.68 1.76
N MET A 67 -10.47 3.79 1.22
CA MET A 67 -10.06 2.58 1.93
C MET A 67 -9.08 2.92 3.05
N ARG A 68 -9.40 2.47 4.25
CA ARG A 68 -8.52 2.49 5.42
C ARG A 68 -7.50 1.35 5.34
N TYR A 69 -6.39 1.48 6.05
CA TYR A 69 -5.34 0.45 6.00
C TYR A 69 -5.83 -0.91 6.55
N ASP A 70 -6.78 -0.88 7.49
CA ASP A 70 -7.49 -2.05 8.03
C ASP A 70 -8.54 -2.66 7.07
N ARG A 71 -8.59 -2.20 5.81
CA ARG A 71 -9.54 -2.60 4.76
C ARG A 71 -10.99 -2.19 4.97
N SER A 72 -11.30 -1.42 6.00
CA SER A 72 -12.58 -0.74 6.12
C SER A 72 -12.68 0.46 5.17
N TYR A 73 -13.86 1.06 5.05
CA TYR A 73 -14.09 2.22 4.21
C TYR A 73 -14.61 3.39 5.03
N GLN A 74 -14.01 4.56 4.81
CA GLN A 74 -14.41 5.82 5.43
C GLN A 74 -14.95 6.78 4.36
N SER A 75 -16.10 7.41 4.63
CA SER A 75 -16.62 8.47 3.77
C SER A 75 -15.69 9.69 3.84
N VAL A 76 -15.30 10.20 2.69
CA VAL A 76 -14.44 11.38 2.52
C VAL A 76 -15.10 12.36 1.55
N PRO A 77 -15.08 13.67 1.83
CA PRO A 77 -15.54 14.68 0.88
C PRO A 77 -14.73 14.66 -0.41
N ILE A 78 -15.40 14.88 -1.54
CA ILE A 78 -14.78 15.23 -2.83
C ILE A 78 -15.28 16.61 -3.25
N ASP A 79 -14.38 17.48 -3.73
CA ASP A 79 -14.76 18.79 -4.22
C ASP A 79 -14.93 18.82 -5.75
N SER A 80 -15.43 19.95 -6.26
CA SER A 80 -15.66 20.16 -7.71
C SER A 80 -14.38 20.18 -8.56
N ARG A 81 -13.20 20.00 -7.95
CA ARG A 81 -11.90 19.90 -8.62
C ARG A 81 -11.33 18.47 -8.55
N ASP A 82 -12.18 17.47 -8.28
CA ASP A 82 -11.79 16.07 -8.11
C ASP A 82 -10.70 15.88 -7.04
N ARG A 83 -10.73 16.70 -5.99
CA ARG A 83 -9.85 16.55 -4.83
C ARG A 83 -10.60 15.88 -3.70
N VAL A 84 -9.93 14.96 -2.99
CA VAL A 84 -10.49 14.31 -1.80
C VAL A 84 -9.85 14.82 -0.52
N LEU A 85 -10.64 14.95 0.53
CA LEU A 85 -10.15 15.36 1.86
C LEU A 85 -9.78 14.11 2.68
N ILE A 86 -8.49 13.85 2.81
CA ILE A 86 -7.94 12.71 3.58
C ILE A 86 -6.91 13.24 4.56
N ALA A 87 -7.03 12.81 5.83
CA ALA A 87 -6.15 13.23 6.93
C ALA A 87 -6.01 14.78 7.03
N GLY A 88 -7.12 15.50 6.84
CA GLY A 88 -7.16 16.96 6.93
C GLY A 88 -6.56 17.71 5.72
N ARG A 89 -6.14 17.00 4.66
CA ARG A 89 -5.56 17.61 3.45
C ARG A 89 -6.34 17.24 2.19
N TRP A 90 -6.46 18.21 1.28
CA TRP A 90 -7.03 18.01 -0.06
C TRP A 90 -5.99 17.40 -1.00
N TRP A 91 -6.34 16.27 -1.63
CA TRP A 91 -5.50 15.52 -2.55
C TRP A 91 -6.13 15.45 -3.93
N SER A 92 -5.42 15.92 -4.97
CA SER A 92 -5.91 15.93 -6.34
C SER A 92 -6.03 14.53 -6.95
N ARG A 93 -6.71 14.43 -8.11
CA ARG A 93 -6.86 13.21 -8.92
C ARG A 93 -5.58 12.41 -9.14
N ALA A 94 -4.41 13.06 -9.19
CA ALA A 94 -3.12 12.39 -9.35
C ALA A 94 -2.75 11.47 -8.16
N HIS A 95 -3.35 11.71 -6.99
CA HIS A 95 -3.05 11.04 -5.72
C HIS A 95 -4.12 10.01 -5.32
N TRP A 96 -5.05 9.65 -6.21
CA TRP A 96 -6.04 8.62 -5.92
C TRP A 96 -6.50 7.86 -7.17
N CYS A 97 -6.91 6.60 -6.97
CA CYS A 97 -7.47 5.70 -7.99
C CYS A 97 -8.78 5.06 -7.49
N HIS A 98 -9.46 4.31 -8.38
CA HIS A 98 -10.68 3.54 -8.11
C HIS A 98 -10.62 2.21 -8.88
#